data_AF-A0A6I4HWX7-F1
#
_entry.id   AF-A0A6I4HWX7-F1
#
_cell.length_a   1.000
_cell.length_b   1.000
_cell.length_c   1.000
_cell.angle_alpha   90.00
_cell.angle_beta   90.00
_cell.angle_gamma   90.00
#
_symmetry.space_group_name_H-M   'P 1'
#
loop_
_entity.id
_entity.type
_entity.pdbx_description
1 polymer ?
#
loop_
_entity_poly.entity_id
_entity_poly.type
_entity_poly.pdbx_seq_one_letter_code
_entity_poly.pdbx_strand_id
1 'polypeptide(L)'
;MEAETTTLFNRIKLLSAEGALERLFETTDDAVLKAELEKWFFFGLTGNGKSLSTLNSVQLAELMDKIPDLVLALYTFHQEIQKGADK
;
A
#
# COMPACT_ATOMS: atom_id res chain seq x y z
N MET A 1 6.85 28.69 -12.70
CA MET A 1 7.87 27.72 -12.26
C MET A 1 7.10 26.52 -11.75
N GLU A 2 6.63 25.70 -12.68
CA GLU A 2 5.71 24.58 -12.40
C GLU A 2 6.09 23.45 -13.34
N ALA A 3 6.58 22.34 -12.79
CA ALA A 3 6.55 20.97 -13.32
C ALA A 3 7.62 20.11 -12.64
N GLU A 4 7.43 19.76 -11.36
CA GLU A 4 8.26 18.73 -10.71
C GLU A 4 7.45 17.58 -10.10
N THR A 5 6.12 17.58 -10.25
CA THR A 5 5.24 16.49 -9.78
C THR A 5 4.82 15.52 -10.87
N THR A 6 5.02 15.86 -12.16
CA THR A 6 4.61 15.00 -13.29
C THR A 6 5.58 13.84 -13.56
N THR A 7 6.76 13.83 -12.94
CA THR A 7 7.86 12.94 -13.32
C THR A 7 7.87 11.60 -12.58
N LEU A 8 7.08 11.43 -11.51
CA LEU A 8 7.02 10.16 -10.79
C LEU A 8 5.98 9.18 -11.38
N PHE A 9 4.85 9.70 -11.88
CA PHE A 9 3.81 8.88 -12.53
C PHE A 9 4.24 8.26 -13.86
N ASN A 10 5.37 8.71 -14.44
CA ASN A 10 5.79 8.36 -15.79
C ASN A 10 6.87 7.26 -15.88
N ARG A 11 7.30 6.67 -14.74
CA ARG A 11 8.28 5.57 -14.73
C ARG A 11 7.68 4.16 -14.65
N ILE A 12 6.37 4.04 -14.45
CA ILE A 12 5.65 2.80 -14.75
C ILE A 12 5.33 2.84 -16.24
N LYS A 13 6.32 2.54 -17.06
CA LYS A 13 6.17 2.23 -18.48
C LYS A 13 5.00 1.23 -18.60
N LEU A 14 3.87 1.63 -19.21
CA LEU A 14 2.57 0.91 -19.23
C LEU A 14 2.70 -0.60 -19.04
N LEU A 15 2.73 -1.05 -17.79
CA LEU A 15 2.52 -2.46 -17.48
C LEU A 15 1.02 -2.68 -17.46
N SER A 16 0.58 -3.87 -17.88
CA SER A 16 -0.76 -4.33 -17.50
C SER A 16 -0.90 -4.25 -15.98
N ALA A 17 -2.12 -4.18 -15.46
CA ALA A 17 -2.34 -4.19 -14.01
C ALA A 17 -1.62 -5.37 -13.32
N GLU A 18 -1.62 -6.53 -13.98
CA GLU A 18 -0.87 -7.73 -13.57
C GLU A 18 0.65 -7.49 -13.58
N GLY A 19 1.23 -6.96 -14.66
CA GLY A 19 2.67 -6.68 -14.73
C GLY A 19 3.13 -5.62 -13.70
N ALA A 20 2.27 -4.67 -13.35
CA ALA A 20 2.57 -3.70 -12.30
C ALA A 20 2.65 -4.35 -10.91
N LEU A 21 1.77 -5.33 -10.64
CA LEU A 21 1.79 -6.12 -9.41
C LEU A 21 3.00 -7.06 -9.36
N GLU A 22 3.27 -7.80 -10.45
CA GLU A 22 4.44 -8.68 -10.56
C GLU A 22 5.72 -7.91 -10.26
N ARG A 23 5.91 -6.75 -10.91
CA ARG A 23 7.08 -5.91 -10.68
C ARG A 23 7.22 -5.45 -9.22
N LEU A 24 6.12 -5.11 -8.55
CA LEU A 24 6.17 -4.69 -7.15
C LEU A 24 6.73 -5.82 -6.26
N PHE A 25 6.24 -7.04 -6.46
CA PHE A 25 6.69 -8.21 -5.68
C PHE A 25 8.05 -8.75 -6.08
N GLU A 26 8.47 -8.58 -7.34
CA GLU A 26 9.80 -8.93 -7.84
C GLU A 26 10.88 -7.98 -7.32
N THR A 27 10.55 -6.70 -7.14
CA THR A 27 11.51 -5.70 -6.64
C THR A 27 11.64 -5.67 -5.12
N THR A 28 10.93 -6.54 -4.41
CA THR A 28 10.97 -6.67 -2.95
C THR A 28 11.71 -7.93 -2.54
N ASP A 29 12.98 -7.80 -2.18
CA ASP A 29 13.84 -8.93 -1.80
C ASP A 29 13.65 -9.40 -0.35
N ASP A 30 13.16 -8.52 0.54
CA ASP A 30 12.94 -8.86 1.95
C ASP A 30 11.67 -9.71 2.11
N ALA A 31 11.85 -10.94 2.63
CA ALA A 31 10.77 -11.91 2.77
C ALA A 31 9.67 -11.48 3.76
N VAL A 32 10.02 -10.74 4.82
CA VAL A 32 9.05 -10.28 5.83
C VAL A 32 8.22 -9.15 5.25
N LEU A 33 8.87 -8.18 4.59
CA LEU A 33 8.20 -7.10 3.89
C LEU A 33 7.30 -7.65 2.77
N LYS A 34 7.78 -8.62 2.01
CA LYS A 34 7.02 -9.27 0.94
C LYS A 34 5.76 -9.95 1.49
N ALA A 35 5.88 -10.73 2.57
CA ALA A 35 4.72 -11.36 3.22
C ALA A 35 3.70 -10.33 3.73
N GLU A 36 4.15 -9.18 4.23
CA GLU A 36 3.24 -8.10 4.65
C GLU A 36 2.55 -7.46 3.45
N LEU A 37 3.27 -7.16 2.36
CA LEU A 37 2.70 -6.66 1.10
C LEU A 37 1.67 -7.63 0.51
N GLU A 38 1.90 -8.94 0.59
CA GLU A 38 0.95 -9.97 0.14
C GLU A 38 -0.36 -9.91 0.95
N LYS A 39 -0.29 -9.71 2.28
CA LYS A 39 -1.52 -9.53 3.08
C LYS A 39 -2.32 -8.32 2.63
N TRP A 40 -1.67 -7.18 2.38
CA TRP A 40 -2.33 -5.97 1.89
C TRP A 40 -2.92 -6.15 0.50
N PHE A 41 -2.22 -6.87 -0.38
CA PHE A 41 -2.75 -7.25 -1.69
C PHE A 41 -4.03 -8.09 -1.56
N PHE A 42 -4.02 -9.15 -0.75
CA PHE A 42 -5.22 -9.95 -0.51
C PHE A 42 -6.34 -9.15 0.15
N PHE A 43 -6.04 -8.29 1.14
CA PHE A 43 -7.03 -7.40 1.74
C PHE A 43 -7.69 -6.49 0.69
N GLY A 44 -6.90 -5.92 -0.22
CA GLY A 44 -7.41 -5.09 -1.30
C GLY A 44 -8.30 -5.83 -2.30
N LEU A 45 -8.12 -7.14 -2.46
CA LEU A 45 -8.90 -8.00 -3.36
C LEU A 45 -10.14 -8.62 -2.71
N THR A 46 -10.02 -9.12 -1.49
CA THR A 46 -11.02 -9.99 -0.84
C THR A 46 -11.52 -9.46 0.51
N GLY A 47 -11.05 -8.29 0.94
CA GLY A 47 -11.42 -7.71 2.23
C GLY A 47 -12.90 -7.31 2.32
N ASN A 48 -13.41 -7.21 3.54
CA ASN A 48 -14.79 -6.80 3.83
C ASN A 48 -15.05 -5.28 3.63
N GLY A 49 -14.04 -4.53 3.17
CA GLY A 49 -14.17 -3.11 2.84
C GLY A 49 -14.87 -2.89 1.50
N LYS A 50 -15.20 -1.64 1.18
CA LYS A 50 -15.60 -1.30 -0.20
C LYS A 50 -14.41 -1.53 -1.13
N SER A 51 -14.66 -2.15 -2.28
CA SER A 51 -13.61 -2.35 -3.29
C SER A 51 -13.01 -1.01 -3.72
N LEU A 52 -11.69 -0.98 -3.94
CA LEU A 52 -10.99 0.20 -4.46
C LEU A 52 -11.62 0.71 -5.78
N SER A 53 -12.20 -0.20 -6.57
CA SER A 53 -12.93 0.12 -7.81
C SER A 53 -14.16 1.02 -7.62
N THR A 54 -14.66 1.17 -6.38
CA THR A 54 -15.82 2.01 -6.06
C THR A 54 -15.46 3.44 -5.68
N LEU A 55 -14.17 3.74 -5.50
CA LEU A 55 -13.69 5.07 -5.16
C LEU A 55 -13.59 5.92 -6.42
N ASN A 56 -14.00 7.19 -6.32
CA ASN A 56 -13.68 8.17 -7.35
C ASN A 56 -12.21 8.63 -7.22
N SER A 57 -11.71 9.38 -8.21
CA SER A 57 -10.31 9.80 -8.25
C SER A 57 -9.87 10.65 -7.05
N VAL A 58 -10.76 11.47 -6.48
CA VAL A 58 -10.46 12.29 -5.30
C VAL A 58 -10.32 11.40 -4.07
N GLN A 59 -11.27 10.48 -3.87
CA GLN A 59 -11.24 9.53 -2.75
C GLN A 59 -10.05 8.58 -2.82
N LEU A 60 -9.66 8.15 -4.02
CA LEU A 60 -8.48 7.33 -4.21
C LEU A 60 -7.20 8.09 -3.86
N ALA A 61 -7.10 9.36 -4.25
CA ALA A 61 -5.97 10.22 -3.88
C ALA A 61 -5.88 10.42 -2.37
N GLU A 62 -6.99 10.75 -1.72
CA GLU A 62 -7.05 10.88 -0.26
C GLU A 62 -6.67 9.57 0.45
N LEU A 63 -7.12 8.42 -0.07
CA LEU A 63 -6.72 7.13 0.48
C LEU A 63 -5.21 6.92 0.36
N MET A 64 -4.63 7.14 -0.82
CA MET A 64 -3.17 7.02 -1.03
C MET A 64 -2.37 7.89 -0.06
N ASP A 65 -2.84 9.09 0.24
CA ASP A 65 -2.20 9.99 1.20
C ASP A 65 -2.31 9.49 2.66
N LYS A 66 -3.36 8.74 3.00
CA LYS A 66 -3.60 8.24 4.37
C LYS A 66 -2.98 6.88 4.68
N ILE A 67 -2.67 6.08 3.66
CA ILE A 67 -2.08 4.73 3.85
C ILE A 67 -0.78 4.77 4.66
N PRO A 68 0.20 5.67 4.40
CA PRO A 68 1.43 5.72 5.20
C PRO A 68 1.18 5.97 6.69
N ASP A 69 0.31 6.93 7.01
CA ASP A 69 -0.06 7.26 8.39
C ASP A 69 -0.74 6.07 9.07
N LEU A 70 -1.65 5.38 8.36
CA LEU A 70 -2.32 4.18 8.87
C LEU A 70 -1.32 3.05 9.16
N VAL A 71 -0.38 2.79 8.25
CA VAL A 71 0.65 1.76 8.44
C VAL A 71 1.52 2.08 9.66
N LEU A 72 1.91 3.34 9.86
CA LEU A 72 2.69 3.77 11.02
C LEU A 72 1.89 3.62 12.33
N ALA A 73 0.60 3.99 12.31
CA ALA A 73 -0.28 3.83 13.46
C ALA A 73 -0.46 2.35 13.83
N LEU A 74 -0.69 1.47 12.85
CA LEU A 74 -0.80 0.02 13.07
C LEU A 74 0.50 -0.58 13.61
N TYR A 75 1.65 -0.19 13.07
CA TYR A 75 2.95 -0.61 13.58
C TYR A 75 3.12 -0.23 15.05
N THR A 76 2.83 1.04 15.40
CA THR A 76 2.93 1.54 16.78
C THR A 76 1.96 0.78 17.70
N PHE A 77 0.73 0.57 17.26
CA PHE A 77 -0.28 -0.17 18.01
C PHE A 77 0.14 -1.63 18.27
N HIS A 78 0.72 -2.32 17.28
CA HIS A 78 1.25 -3.68 17.48
C HIS A 78 2.38 -3.71 18.49
N GLN A 79 3.28 -2.72 18.46
CA GLN A 79 4.36 -2.59 19.45
C GLN A 79 3.81 -2.38 20.87
N GLU A 80 2.73 -1.63 21.02
CA GLU A 80 2.07 -1.42 22.31
C GLU A 80 1.38 -2.69 22.83
N ILE A 81 0.68 -3.43 21.98
CA ILE A 81 0.07 -4.72 22.35
C ILE A 81 1.13 -5.70 22.86
N GLN A 82 2.26 -5.81 22.15
CA GLN A 82 3.35 -6.70 22.54
C GLN A 82 3.93 -6.32 23.90
N LYS A 83 4.13 -5.03 24.17
CA LYS A 83 4.58 -4.54 25.49
C LYS A 83 3.56 -4.78 26.62
N GLY A 84 2.27 -4.78 26.30
CA GLY A 84 1.19 -5.04 27.25
C GLY A 84 1.02 -6.52 27.59
N ALA A 85 1.45 -7.43 26.70
CA ALA A 85 1.39 -8.88 26.89
C ALA A 85 2.56 -9.44 27.75
N ASP A 86 3.63 -8.67 27.90
CA ASP A 86 4.82 -9.02 28.72
C ASP A 86 4.69 -8.59 30.20
N LYS A 87 3.48 -8.21 30.66
CA LYS A 87 3.17 -7.88 32.07
C LYS A 87 2.21 -8.88 32.68
#